data_AF-A0A161S441-F1
#
_entry.id   AF-A0A161S441-F1
#
_cell.length_a   1.000
_cell.length_b   1.000
_cell.length_c   1.000
_cell.angle_alpha   90.00
_cell.angle_beta   90.00
_cell.angle_gamma   90.00
#
_symmetry.space_group_name_H-M   'P 1'
#
loop_
_entity.id
_entity.type
_entity.pdbx_description
1 polymer ?
#
loop_
_entity_poly.entity_id
_entity_poly.type
_entity_poly.pdbx_seq_one_letter_code
_entity_poly.pdbx_strand_id
1 'polypeptide(L)'
;MIPIHIEKRTLRTFSVAPEKAEREESAEFRATKHRLKEDGHFCCYICGSTEELQVHHRIYHMFGNLIDFGKLKEFCEDWDVYGYGRLLKNSPITTIDDIRNTMVLCQDHHTGTSDEVDGGTGIHNLPIGEFMMQKLALPGCNPIPQDGESFEEAMERVRQHQKRGEQADNE
;
A
#
# COMPACT_ATOMS: atom_id res chain seq x y z
N MET A 1 -31.39 -16.53 -12.82
CA MET A 1 -30.30 -17.03 -11.96
C MET A 1 -29.07 -17.13 -12.84
N ILE A 2 -28.00 -16.40 -12.51
CA ILE A 2 -26.74 -16.47 -13.28
C ILE A 2 -26.00 -17.72 -12.78
N PRO A 3 -25.57 -18.66 -13.66
CA PRO A 3 -24.76 -19.80 -13.24
C PRO A 3 -23.50 -19.30 -12.51
N ILE A 4 -23.27 -19.80 -11.29
CA ILE A 4 -22.09 -19.44 -10.48
C ILE A 4 -21.08 -20.59 -10.58
N HIS A 5 -19.83 -20.29 -10.93
CA HIS A 5 -18.72 -21.22 -10.87
C HIS A 5 -17.73 -20.74 -9.81
N ILE A 6 -17.29 -21.65 -8.94
CA ILE A 6 -16.25 -21.36 -7.95
C ILE A 6 -14.90 -21.63 -8.62
N GLU A 7 -14.09 -20.59 -8.72
CA GLU A 7 -12.71 -20.71 -9.17
C GLU A 7 -11.76 -20.62 -7.97
N LYS A 8 -10.90 -21.64 -7.82
CA LYS A 8 -9.84 -21.67 -6.80
C LYS A 8 -8.48 -21.61 -7.48
N ARG A 9 -7.61 -20.73 -7.00
CA ARG A 9 -6.22 -20.58 -7.49
C ARG A 9 -5.27 -20.45 -6.32
N THR A 10 -4.11 -21.09 -6.42
CA THR A 10 -2.98 -20.86 -5.51
C THR A 10 -2.05 -19.86 -6.19
N LEU A 11 -1.83 -18.71 -5.57
CA LEU A 11 -0.88 -17.72 -6.05
C LEU A 11 0.39 -17.79 -5.20
N ARG A 12 1.54 -17.96 -5.86
CA ARG A 12 2.85 -17.77 -5.23
C ARG A 12 3.42 -16.44 -5.70
N THR A 13 3.57 -15.51 -4.78
CA THR A 13 4.18 -14.20 -5.04
C THR A 13 5.64 -14.19 -4.62
N PHE A 14 6.46 -13.47 -5.37
CA PHE A 14 7.85 -13.20 -5.03
C PHE A 14 8.01 -11.69 -4.93
N SER A 15 8.35 -11.21 -3.74
CA SER A 15 8.64 -9.81 -3.50
C SER A 15 9.78 -9.66 -2.50
N VAL A 16 10.65 -8.68 -2.75
CA VAL A 16 11.68 -8.25 -1.83
C VAL A 16 11.04 -7.25 -0.89
N ALA A 17 10.72 -7.72 0.32
CA ALA A 17 10.22 -6.90 1.40
C ALA A 17 11.41 -6.25 2.14
N PRO A 18 11.51 -4.90 2.18
CA PRO A 18 12.42 -4.25 3.11
C PRO A 18 12.09 -4.67 4.54
N GLU A 19 13.11 -4.71 5.40
CA GLU A 19 12.94 -5.05 6.80
C GLU A 19 11.91 -4.10 7.46
N LYS A 20 10.94 -4.67 8.17
CA LYS A 20 9.94 -3.88 8.89
C LYS A 20 10.63 -3.23 10.09
N ALA A 21 10.95 -1.96 9.97
CA ALA A 21 11.27 -1.16 11.15
C ALA A 21 10.08 -1.20 12.13
N GLU A 22 10.37 -1.25 13.43
CA GLU A 22 9.39 -0.90 14.45
C GLU A 22 8.91 0.53 14.20
N ARG A 23 7.59 0.73 14.29
CA ARG A 23 6.96 1.97 13.87
C ARG A 23 5.91 2.39 14.86
N GLU A 24 5.99 3.67 15.22
CA GLU A 24 4.91 4.38 15.87
C GLU A 24 4.08 5.11 14.83
N GLU A 25 2.79 5.28 15.12
CA GLU A 25 1.91 6.07 14.29
C GLU A 25 2.40 7.53 14.22
N SER A 26 2.54 8.06 13.00
CA SER A 26 3.01 9.43 12.78
C SER A 26 1.94 10.48 13.10
N ALA A 27 2.37 11.73 13.28
CA ALA A 27 1.45 12.86 13.46
C ALA A 27 0.59 13.10 12.20
N GLU A 28 1.16 12.90 11.01
CA GLU A 28 0.45 13.00 9.75
C GLU A 28 -0.64 11.93 9.62
N PHE A 29 -0.33 10.68 9.94
CA PHE A 29 -1.32 9.61 9.89
C PHE A 29 -2.47 9.83 10.87
N ARG A 30 -2.20 10.35 12.08
CA ARG A 30 -3.25 10.79 13.02
C ARG A 30 -4.15 11.86 12.41
N ALA A 31 -3.57 12.89 11.80
CA ALA A 31 -4.31 13.96 11.15
C ALA A 31 -5.15 13.44 9.97
N THR A 32 -4.59 12.54 9.16
CA THR A 32 -5.28 11.85 8.07
C THR A 32 -6.52 11.11 8.58
N LYS A 33 -6.39 10.30 9.63
CA LYS A 33 -7.53 9.59 10.23
C LYS A 33 -8.61 10.54 10.74
N HIS A 34 -8.21 11.67 11.32
CA HIS A 34 -9.15 12.68 11.79
C HIS A 34 -9.90 13.33 10.62
N ARG A 35 -9.18 13.78 9.58
CA ARG A 35 -9.74 14.40 8.38
C ARG A 35 -10.71 13.47 7.66
N LEU A 36 -10.38 12.18 7.52
CA LEU A 36 -11.28 11.17 6.94
C LEU A 36 -12.62 11.06 7.69
N LYS A 37 -12.62 11.25 9.02
CA LYS A 37 -13.85 11.28 9.83
C LYS A 37 -14.63 12.56 9.63
N GLU A 38 -13.95 13.72 9.68
CA GLU A 38 -14.59 15.03 9.51
C GLU A 38 -15.29 15.16 8.15
N ASP A 39 -14.64 14.65 7.10
CA ASP A 39 -15.13 14.78 5.72
C ASP A 39 -16.16 13.68 5.36
N GLY A 40 -16.53 12.81 6.30
CA GLY A 40 -17.56 11.78 6.10
C GLY A 40 -17.09 10.57 5.27
N HIS A 41 -15.77 10.39 5.12
CA HIS A 41 -15.16 9.28 4.37
C HIS A 41 -14.84 8.06 5.24
N PHE A 42 -15.14 8.10 6.53
CA PHE A 42 -14.86 7.02 7.48
C PHE A 42 -15.89 5.89 7.40
N CYS A 43 -15.97 5.27 6.23
CA CYS A 43 -16.72 4.05 5.93
C CYS A 43 -15.88 3.17 5.00
N CYS A 44 -16.15 1.86 5.00
CA CYS A 44 -15.42 0.92 4.16
C CYS A 44 -15.59 1.28 2.67
N TYR A 45 -14.48 1.52 1.98
CA TYR A 45 -14.47 1.84 0.55
C TYR A 45 -15.11 0.74 -0.32
N ILE A 46 -15.02 -0.53 0.11
CA ILE A 46 -15.52 -1.67 -0.67
C ILE A 46 -17.03 -1.89 -0.45
N CYS A 47 -17.49 -1.94 0.80
CA CYS A 47 -18.87 -2.33 1.11
C CYS A 47 -19.72 -1.25 1.79
N GLY A 48 -19.15 -0.09 2.12
CA GLY A 48 -19.84 1.00 2.83
C GLY A 48 -20.10 0.76 4.31
N SER A 49 -19.65 -0.36 4.89
CA SER A 49 -19.76 -0.62 6.34
C SER A 49 -19.19 0.51 7.18
N THR A 50 -19.76 0.74 8.35
CA THR A 50 -19.24 1.69 9.36
C THR A 50 -18.68 0.99 10.61
N GLU A 51 -18.64 -0.33 10.59
CA GLU A 51 -18.17 -1.19 11.69
C GLU A 51 -16.74 -1.67 11.46
N GLU A 52 -15.98 -1.86 12.55
CA GLU A 52 -14.63 -2.44 12.58
C GLU A 52 -13.68 -1.81 11.53
N LEU A 53 -13.64 -0.48 11.51
CA LEU A 53 -12.92 0.28 10.50
C LEU A 53 -11.44 0.50 10.83
N GLN A 54 -10.61 0.36 9.79
CA GLN A 54 -9.18 0.60 9.83
C GLN A 54 -8.79 1.47 8.62
N VAL A 55 -7.79 2.33 8.80
CA VAL A 55 -7.22 3.12 7.70
C VAL A 55 -6.02 2.37 7.15
N HIS A 56 -6.10 2.01 5.88
CA HIS A 56 -5.11 1.26 5.15
C HIS A 56 -4.35 2.19 4.20
N HIS A 57 -3.02 2.06 4.16
CA HIS A 57 -2.20 2.69 3.12
C HIS A 57 -2.30 1.89 1.83
N ARG A 58 -2.82 2.50 0.76
CA ARG A 58 -3.03 1.83 -0.54
C ARG A 58 -1.75 1.24 -1.08
N ILE A 59 -0.64 1.97 -0.95
CA ILE A 59 0.68 1.39 -1.05
C ILE A 59 1.24 1.18 0.36
N TYR A 60 1.61 -0.06 0.64
CA TYR A 60 2.02 -0.50 1.95
C TYR A 60 3.22 0.29 2.46
N HIS A 61 3.18 0.63 3.75
CA HIS A 61 4.28 1.31 4.41
C HIS A 61 5.61 0.55 4.32
N MET A 62 5.61 -0.78 4.17
CA MET A 62 6.84 -1.56 3.97
C MET A 62 7.63 -1.15 2.71
N PHE A 63 6.98 -0.50 1.74
CA PHE A 63 7.62 -0.01 0.52
C PHE A 63 7.93 1.49 0.56
N GLY A 64 7.69 2.19 1.68
CA GLY A 64 7.82 3.65 1.80
C GLY A 64 9.17 4.20 1.33
N ASN A 65 10.25 3.45 1.55
CA ASN A 65 11.63 3.76 1.16
C ASN A 65 11.95 3.44 -0.32
N LEU A 66 11.12 2.65 -1.00
CA LEU A 66 11.29 2.25 -2.40
C LEU A 66 10.44 3.09 -3.37
N ILE A 67 9.48 3.86 -2.86
CA ILE A 67 8.49 4.58 -3.66
C ILE A 67 9.03 5.88 -4.23
N ASP A 68 8.69 6.12 -5.48
CA ASP A 68 8.74 7.42 -6.12
C ASP A 68 7.46 8.20 -5.78
N PHE A 69 7.57 9.19 -4.91
CA PHE A 69 6.41 9.98 -4.47
C PHE A 69 5.78 10.82 -5.59
N GLY A 70 6.52 11.16 -6.65
CA GLY A 70 5.95 11.81 -7.84
C GLY A 70 5.00 10.88 -8.55
N LYS A 71 5.41 9.63 -8.77
CA LYS A 71 4.55 8.59 -9.35
C LYS A 71 3.39 8.22 -8.43
N LEU A 72 3.60 8.19 -7.11
CA LEU A 72 2.53 7.97 -6.14
C LEU A 72 1.47 9.07 -6.25
N LYS A 73 1.88 10.33 -6.38
CA LYS A 73 0.96 11.46 -6.57
C LYS A 73 0.11 11.30 -7.82
N GLU A 74 0.73 11.01 -8.96
CA GLU A 74 0.00 10.75 -10.23
C GLU A 74 -0.99 9.60 -10.08
N PHE A 75 -0.56 8.49 -9.48
CA PHE A 75 -1.44 7.35 -9.20
C PHE A 75 -2.62 7.73 -8.30
N CYS A 76 -2.39 8.58 -7.29
CA CYS A 76 -3.44 9.04 -6.41
C CYS A 76 -4.41 10.03 -7.07
N GLU A 77 -4.00 10.71 -8.15
CA GLU A 77 -4.86 11.54 -8.98
C GLU A 77 -5.70 10.69 -9.96
N ASP A 78 -5.11 9.62 -10.51
CA ASP A 78 -5.79 8.69 -11.40
C ASP A 78 -6.84 7.84 -10.66
N TRP A 79 -6.45 7.27 -9.51
CA TRP A 79 -7.34 6.53 -8.64
C TRP A 79 -7.68 7.38 -7.41
N ASP A 80 -8.50 8.40 -7.61
CA ASP A 80 -8.86 9.34 -6.54
C ASP A 80 -10.10 8.87 -5.75
N VAL A 81 -9.88 8.05 -4.73
CA VAL A 81 -10.93 7.36 -3.97
C VAL A 81 -11.90 8.32 -3.27
N TYR A 82 -11.39 9.44 -2.76
CA TYR A 82 -12.17 10.40 -1.95
C TYR A 82 -12.15 11.84 -2.51
N GLY A 83 -11.45 12.10 -3.63
CA GLY A 83 -11.32 13.44 -4.21
C GLY A 83 -10.07 14.21 -3.75
N TYR A 84 -9.26 13.66 -2.85
CA TYR A 84 -8.05 14.32 -2.33
C TYR A 84 -6.94 14.43 -3.37
N GLY A 85 -6.84 13.48 -4.31
CA GLY A 85 -5.87 13.54 -5.41
C GLY A 85 -6.06 14.82 -6.21
N ARG A 86 -7.30 15.08 -6.64
CA ARG A 86 -7.68 16.30 -7.35
C ARG A 86 -7.58 17.55 -6.47
N LEU A 87 -8.02 17.48 -5.21
CA LEU A 87 -8.02 18.62 -4.29
C LEU A 87 -6.60 19.13 -4.02
N LEU A 88 -5.66 18.21 -3.82
CA LEU A 88 -4.27 18.49 -3.45
C LEU A 88 -3.30 18.34 -4.63
N LYS A 89 -3.78 18.39 -5.88
CA LYS A 89 -2.97 18.16 -7.10
C LYS A 89 -1.74 19.06 -7.25
N ASN A 90 -1.74 20.23 -6.60
CA ASN A 90 -0.62 21.17 -6.64
C ASN A 90 0.36 20.99 -5.47
N SER A 91 0.04 20.10 -4.52
CA SER A 91 0.89 19.77 -3.38
C SER A 91 1.66 18.47 -3.65
N PRO A 92 2.96 18.41 -3.39
CA PRO A 92 3.70 17.15 -3.49
C PRO A 92 3.18 16.14 -2.46
N ILE A 93 3.35 14.84 -2.73
CA ILE A 93 3.35 13.82 -1.67
C ILE A 93 4.80 13.70 -1.19
N THR A 94 5.01 13.71 0.12
CA THR A 94 6.36 13.61 0.71
C THR A 94 6.51 12.45 1.69
N THR A 95 5.40 11.84 2.10
CA THR A 95 5.38 10.72 3.04
C THR A 95 4.39 9.65 2.55
N ILE A 96 4.50 8.45 3.11
CA ILE A 96 3.55 7.37 2.82
C ILE A 96 2.20 7.57 3.50
N ASP A 97 2.16 8.40 4.56
CA ASP A 97 1.00 8.67 5.42
C ASP A 97 0.04 9.73 4.86
N ASP A 98 0.40 10.33 3.73
CA ASP A 98 -0.43 11.30 3.01
C ASP A 98 -1.83 10.73 2.77
N ILE A 99 -2.85 11.54 3.09
CA ILE A 99 -4.27 11.15 2.99
C ILE A 99 -4.65 10.60 1.62
N ARG A 100 -4.02 11.09 0.55
CA ARG A 100 -4.23 10.61 -0.82
C ARG A 100 -3.83 9.14 -0.98
N ASN A 101 -2.87 8.65 -0.21
CA ASN A 101 -2.46 7.24 -0.20
C ASN A 101 -3.25 6.40 0.82
N THR A 102 -4.35 6.90 1.39
CA THR A 102 -5.12 6.14 2.38
C THR A 102 -6.51 5.73 1.88
N MET A 103 -7.02 4.64 2.46
CA MET A 103 -8.33 4.08 2.19
C MET A 103 -8.89 3.49 3.48
N VAL A 104 -10.15 3.78 3.78
CA VAL A 104 -10.85 3.21 4.93
C VAL A 104 -11.43 1.86 4.53
N LEU A 105 -11.16 0.81 5.31
CA LEU A 105 -11.63 -0.55 5.08
C LEU A 105 -12.18 -1.12 6.39
N CYS A 106 -13.23 -1.95 6.30
CA CYS A 106 -13.61 -2.79 7.44
C CYS A 106 -12.61 -3.94 7.60
N GLN A 107 -12.56 -4.53 8.79
CA GLN A 107 -11.72 -5.68 9.13
C GLN A 107 -11.73 -6.77 8.03
N ASP A 108 -12.92 -7.16 7.54
CA ASP A 108 -13.06 -8.18 6.49
C ASP A 108 -12.35 -7.79 5.19
N HIS A 109 -12.50 -6.56 4.72
CA HIS A 109 -11.85 -6.11 3.48
C HIS A 109 -10.38 -5.71 3.67
N HIS A 110 -9.95 -5.46 4.91
CA HIS A 110 -8.57 -5.10 5.21
C HIS A 110 -7.69 -6.35 5.42
N THR A 111 -8.05 -7.16 6.41
CA THR A 111 -7.27 -8.34 6.86
C THR A 111 -8.11 -9.61 6.93
N GLY A 112 -9.33 -9.60 6.40
CA GLY A 112 -10.25 -10.72 6.45
C GLY A 112 -9.65 -12.02 5.92
N THR A 113 -9.96 -13.09 6.63
CA THR A 113 -9.59 -14.48 6.33
C THR A 113 -10.82 -15.21 5.79
N SER A 114 -10.63 -16.31 5.05
CA SER A 114 -11.70 -17.27 4.80
C SER A 114 -11.60 -18.44 5.77
N ASP A 115 -12.73 -19.12 6.03
CA ASP A 115 -12.76 -20.36 6.80
C ASP A 115 -12.12 -21.55 6.06
N GLU A 116 -11.68 -21.34 4.81
CA GLU A 116 -10.86 -22.31 4.11
C GLU A 116 -9.41 -22.23 4.60
N VAL A 117 -8.80 -23.40 4.84
CA VAL A 117 -7.43 -23.52 5.34
C VAL A 117 -6.48 -22.70 4.44
N ASP A 118 -5.80 -21.72 5.05
CA ASP A 118 -4.81 -20.82 4.44
C ASP A 118 -5.35 -19.81 3.39
N GLY A 119 -6.64 -19.49 3.41
CA GLY A 119 -7.25 -18.49 2.53
C GLY A 119 -7.46 -17.11 3.19
N GLY A 120 -7.16 -16.04 2.45
CA GLY A 120 -7.42 -14.67 2.86
C GLY A 120 -8.14 -13.86 1.78
N THR A 121 -9.07 -13.00 2.19
CA THR A 121 -9.94 -12.23 1.28
C THR A 121 -9.70 -10.72 1.38
N GLY A 122 -9.13 -10.25 2.50
CA GLY A 122 -8.75 -8.86 2.68
C GLY A 122 -7.63 -8.42 1.75
N ILE A 123 -7.49 -7.10 1.56
CA ILE A 123 -6.49 -6.50 0.66
C ILE A 123 -5.06 -6.96 0.95
N HIS A 124 -4.71 -7.20 2.21
CA HIS A 124 -3.38 -7.71 2.59
C HIS A 124 -3.08 -9.14 2.14
N ASN A 125 -4.11 -9.90 1.77
CA ASN A 125 -3.99 -11.25 1.21
C ASN A 125 -4.01 -11.25 -0.33
N LEU A 126 -4.12 -10.07 -0.94
CA LEU A 126 -4.10 -9.88 -2.38
C LEU A 126 -2.78 -9.19 -2.78
N PRO A 127 -2.16 -9.58 -3.91
CA PRO A 127 -0.86 -9.06 -4.34
C PRO A 127 -0.93 -7.64 -4.93
N ILE A 128 -1.90 -6.82 -4.51
CA ILE A 128 -2.16 -5.53 -5.13
C ILE A 128 -1.03 -4.55 -4.85
N GLY A 129 -0.50 -4.52 -3.61
CA GLY A 129 0.64 -3.66 -3.27
C GLY A 129 1.87 -4.01 -4.10
N GLU A 130 2.20 -5.30 -4.17
CA GLU A 130 3.30 -5.85 -4.97
C GLU A 130 3.13 -5.53 -6.46
N PHE A 131 1.92 -5.72 -7.00
CA PHE A 131 1.61 -5.40 -8.39
C PHE A 131 1.78 -3.90 -8.67
N MET A 132 1.26 -3.04 -7.80
CA MET A 132 1.35 -1.60 -7.96
C MET A 132 2.78 -1.08 -7.82
N MET A 133 3.62 -1.69 -6.98
CA MET A 133 5.00 -1.28 -6.80
C MET A 133 5.84 -1.37 -8.09
N GLN A 134 5.46 -2.21 -9.04
CA GLN A 134 6.12 -2.24 -10.36
C GLN A 134 5.99 -0.91 -11.11
N LYS A 135 4.91 -0.17 -10.90
CA LYS A 135 4.70 1.18 -11.45
C LYS A 135 5.37 2.25 -10.57
N LEU A 136 5.25 2.11 -9.25
CA LEU A 136 5.49 3.19 -8.29
C LEU A 136 6.91 3.21 -7.70
N ALA A 137 7.70 2.17 -7.94
CA ALA A 137 9.08 2.13 -7.47
C ALA A 137 9.94 3.23 -8.11
N LEU A 138 10.91 3.71 -7.33
CA LEU A 138 12.06 4.45 -7.82
C LEU A 138 12.82 3.59 -8.86
N PRO A 139 13.52 4.22 -9.83
CA PRO A 139 14.39 3.49 -10.75
C PRO A 139 15.37 2.59 -10.00
N GLY A 140 15.42 1.31 -10.35
CA GLY A 140 16.24 0.30 -9.67
C GLY A 140 15.63 -0.32 -8.40
N CYS A 141 14.59 0.27 -7.82
CA CYS A 141 13.99 -0.17 -6.55
C CYS A 141 12.77 -1.09 -6.69
N ASN A 142 12.47 -1.62 -7.89
CA ASN A 142 11.31 -2.49 -8.06
C ASN A 142 11.45 -3.73 -7.16
N PRO A 143 10.55 -3.95 -6.16
CA PRO A 143 10.67 -5.06 -5.23
C PRO A 143 10.34 -6.41 -5.87
N ILE A 144 9.87 -6.44 -7.12
CA ILE A 144 9.54 -7.65 -7.84
C ILE A 144 10.76 -8.09 -8.68
N PRO A 145 11.17 -9.36 -8.65
CA PRO A 145 12.22 -9.86 -9.55
C PRO A 145 11.89 -9.60 -11.02
N GLN A 146 12.89 -9.21 -11.80
CA GLN A 146 12.77 -8.92 -13.23
C GLN A 146 13.14 -10.13 -14.09
N ASP A 147 12.87 -10.06 -15.39
CA ASP A 147 13.19 -11.16 -16.31
C ASP A 147 14.69 -11.49 -16.30
N GLY A 148 15.02 -12.77 -16.17
CA GLY A 148 16.40 -13.27 -16.03
C GLY A 148 17.05 -13.04 -14.66
N GLU A 149 16.36 -12.47 -13.68
CA GLU A 149 16.89 -12.17 -12.33
C GLU A 149 16.57 -13.28 -11.31
N SER A 150 17.56 -13.71 -10.52
CA SER A 150 17.32 -14.55 -9.34
C SER A 150 16.71 -13.74 -8.19
N PHE A 151 16.17 -14.41 -7.18
CA PHE A 151 15.64 -13.71 -6.01
C PHE A 151 16.75 -12.96 -5.23
N GLU A 152 17.95 -13.55 -5.15
CA GLU A 152 19.13 -12.96 -4.54
C GLU A 152 19.61 -11.72 -5.29
N GLU A 153 19.60 -11.77 -6.63
CA GLU A 153 19.94 -10.62 -7.48
C GLU A 153 18.94 -9.47 -7.27
N ALA A 154 17.64 -9.79 -7.23
CA ALA A 154 16.59 -8.81 -6.95
C ALA A 154 16.76 -8.18 -5.56
N MET A 155 17.09 -8.98 -4.55
CA MET A 155 17.36 -8.50 -3.19
C MET A 155 18.54 -7.54 -3.17
N GLU A 156 19.64 -7.88 -3.81
CA GLU A 156 20.85 -7.05 -3.85
C GLU A 156 20.58 -5.73 -4.58
N ARG A 157 19.90 -5.79 -5.73
CA ARG A 157 19.49 -4.60 -6.49
C ARG A 157 18.66 -3.64 -5.64
N VAL A 158 17.63 -4.15 -4.94
CA VAL A 158 16.76 -3.35 -4.07
C VAL A 158 17.56 -2.77 -2.90
N ARG A 159 18.45 -3.54 -2.27
CA ARG A 159 19.30 -3.06 -1.17
C ARG A 159 20.21 -1.90 -1.59
N GLN A 160 20.82 -1.98 -2.77
CA GLN A 160 21.73 -0.94 -3.28
C GLN A 160 21.01 0.39 -3.57
N HIS A 161 19.73 0.32 -3.95
CA HIS A 161 18.96 1.48 -4.40
C HIS A 161 17.94 1.96 -3.36
N GLN A 162 17.75 1.22 -2.27
CA GLN A 162 16.99 1.67 -1.12
C GLN A 162 17.55 3.02 -0.67
N LYS A 163 16.67 4.03 -0.50
CA LYS A 163 17.07 5.27 0.17
C LYS A 163 17.73 4.87 1.49
N ARG A 164 19.03 5.18 1.66
CA ARG A 164 19.65 5.17 2.99
C ARG A 164 18.81 6.13 3.82
N GLY A 165 17.92 5.59 4.65
CA GLY A 165 17.30 6.35 5.71
C GLY A 165 18.45 7.00 6.46
N GLU A 166 18.32 8.30 6.70
CA GLU A 166 19.35 9.16 7.29
C GLU A 166 20.08 8.46 8.45
N GLN A 167 21.28 7.93 8.16
CA GLN A 167 22.37 7.93 9.13
C GLN A 167 22.99 9.32 9.04
N ALA A 168 22.25 10.31 9.51
CA ALA A 168 22.72 11.63 9.81
C ALA A 168 22.07 12.05 11.14
N ASP A 169 22.21 11.19 12.14
CA ASP A 169 22.12 11.57 13.55
C ASP A 169 23.13 10.72 14.33
N ASN A 170 24.10 11.43 14.93
CA ASN A 170 25.18 10.99 15.82
C ASN A 170 26.47 10.46 15.17
N GLU A 171 27.30 11.39 14.70
CA GLU A 171 28.64 11.64 15.28
C GLU A 171 29.06 13.10 15.08
#